data_AF-A0A925MTR5-F1
#
_entry.id   AF-A0A925MTR5-F1
#
_cell.length_a   1.000
_cell.length_b   1.000
_cell.length_c   1.000
_cell.angle_alpha   90.00
_cell.angle_beta   90.00
_cell.angle_gamma   90.00
#
_symmetry.space_group_name_H-M   'P 1'
#
loop_
_entity.id
_entity.type
_entity.pdbx_description
1 polymer ?
#
loop_
_entity_poly.entity_id
_entity_poly.type
_entity_poly.pdbx_seq_one_letter_code
_entity_poly.pdbx_strand_id
1 'polypeptide(L)'
;MRSVLILYLAFCVASLSAAPLTVERIFSAPNLAGPSLRAVKVSPDGRYVTYLQGKPENKDQLDLWAFDLRSGTTRALVDSNAFIEGAETLSAAEEARRERLRISGLR
;
A
#
# COMPACT_ATOMS: atom_id res chain seq x y z
N MET A 1 -42.91 -0.45 -24.30
CA MET A 1 -41.45 -0.27 -24.44
C MET A 1 -40.75 0.15 -23.15
N ARG A 2 -41.32 1.05 -22.32
CA ARG A 2 -40.78 1.37 -20.98
C ARG A 2 -40.80 0.18 -19.99
N SER A 3 -41.81 -0.68 -20.06
CA SER A 3 -41.96 -1.84 -19.16
C SER A 3 -40.96 -2.97 -19.42
N VAL A 4 -40.44 -3.08 -20.65
CA VAL A 4 -39.39 -4.06 -21.03
C VAL A 4 -38.02 -3.62 -20.52
N LEU A 5 -37.79 -2.29 -20.45
CA LEU A 5 -36.55 -1.71 -19.95
C LEU A 5 -36.38 -1.91 -18.43
N ILE A 6 -37.49 -1.89 -17.67
CA ILE A 6 -37.49 -2.12 -16.21
C ILE A 6 -37.21 -3.59 -15.88
N LEU A 7 -37.67 -4.53 -16.70
CA LEU A 7 -37.43 -5.97 -16.50
C LEU A 7 -35.96 -6.37 -16.79
N TYR A 8 -35.30 -5.68 -17.72
CA TYR A 8 -33.88 -5.90 -18.04
C TYR A 8 -32.95 -5.37 -16.94
N LEU A 9 -33.34 -4.30 -16.23
CA LEU A 9 -32.55 -3.75 -15.13
C LEU A 9 -32.58 -4.63 -13.88
N ALA A 10 -33.67 -5.38 -13.66
CA ALA A 10 -33.84 -6.24 -12.49
C ALA A 10 -33.00 -7.54 -12.56
N PHE A 11 -32.67 -8.03 -13.77
CA PHE A 11 -31.91 -9.27 -13.94
C PHE A 11 -30.40 -9.11 -13.70
N CYS A 12 -29.88 -7.87 -13.74
CA CYS A 12 -28.45 -7.60 -13.55
C CYS A 12 -28.02 -7.49 -12.07
N VAL A 13 -28.97 -7.51 -11.13
CA VAL A 13 -28.69 -7.39 -9.69
C VAL A 13 -28.38 -8.75 -9.04
N ALA A 14 -28.48 -9.85 -9.79
CA ALA A 14 -28.22 -11.18 -9.27
C ALA A 14 -26.71 -11.47 -9.15
N SER A 15 -26.20 -11.37 -7.93
CA SER A 15 -24.97 -12.00 -7.42
C SER A 15 -23.66 -11.20 -7.52
N LEU A 16 -23.61 -10.00 -6.92
CA LEU A 16 -22.34 -9.53 -6.34
C LEU A 16 -22.17 -10.18 -4.96
N SER A 17 -21.67 -11.41 -4.92
CA SER A 17 -21.20 -12.02 -3.67
C SER A 17 -19.70 -11.77 -3.54
N ALA A 18 -19.27 -11.18 -2.42
CA ALA A 18 -17.85 -11.02 -2.15
C ALA A 18 -17.20 -12.40 -1.96
N ALA A 19 -16.00 -12.59 -2.52
CA ALA A 19 -15.23 -13.79 -2.26
C ALA A 19 -14.97 -13.94 -0.75
N PRO A 20 -15.01 -15.17 -0.19
CA PRO A 20 -14.67 -15.39 1.21
C PRO A 20 -13.23 -14.96 1.48
N LEU A 21 -12.97 -14.42 2.67
CA LEU A 21 -11.63 -14.03 3.10
C LEU A 21 -10.77 -15.29 3.32
N THR A 22 -9.67 -15.39 2.58
CA THR A 22 -8.70 -16.49 2.73
C THR A 22 -7.44 -16.04 3.47
N VAL A 23 -6.67 -17.00 4.00
CA VAL A 23 -5.39 -16.72 4.67
C VAL A 23 -4.40 -16.09 3.69
N GLU A 24 -4.34 -16.59 2.46
CA GLU A 24 -3.50 -16.05 1.38
C GLU A 24 -3.88 -14.59 1.07
N ARG A 25 -5.17 -14.25 1.15
CA ARG A 25 -5.63 -12.87 0.94
C ARG A 25 -5.19 -11.93 2.07
N ILE A 26 -5.11 -12.41 3.30
CA ILE A 26 -4.61 -11.64 4.45
C ILE A 26 -3.14 -11.26 4.26
N PHE A 27 -2.32 -12.15 3.70
CA PHE A 27 -0.88 -11.94 3.54
C PHE A 27 -0.45 -11.35 2.19
N SER A 28 -1.34 -11.27 1.19
CA SER A 28 -1.02 -10.73 -0.14
C SER A 28 -1.15 -9.20 -0.21
N ALA A 29 -0.52 -8.61 -1.24
CA ALA A 29 -0.77 -7.23 -1.62
C ALA A 29 -2.01 -7.14 -2.56
N PRO A 30 -2.70 -5.98 -2.62
CA PRO A 30 -2.62 -4.87 -1.70
C PRO A 30 -3.22 -5.24 -0.33
N ASN A 31 -2.81 -4.52 0.71
CA ASN A 31 -3.30 -4.73 2.07
C ASN A 31 -4.83 -4.49 2.18
N LEU A 32 -5.52 -5.30 2.98
CA LEU A 32 -6.99 -5.29 3.12
C LEU A 32 -7.52 -3.97 3.71
N ALA A 33 -6.77 -3.35 4.63
CA ALA A 33 -7.13 -2.08 5.26
C ALA A 33 -6.63 -0.85 4.48
N GLY A 34 -6.11 -1.05 3.26
CA GLY A 34 -5.42 -0.02 2.50
C GLY A 34 -3.95 0.14 2.89
N PRO A 35 -3.22 1.07 2.23
CA PRO A 35 -1.79 1.27 2.46
C PRO A 35 -1.52 1.74 3.89
N SER A 36 -0.57 1.09 4.57
CA SER A 36 -0.13 1.49 5.90
C SER A 36 1.03 2.48 5.80
N LEU A 37 0.85 3.68 6.35
CA LEU A 37 1.89 4.72 6.36
C LEU A 37 2.84 4.52 7.56
N ARG A 38 4.14 4.68 7.33
CA ARG A 38 5.17 4.57 8.37
C ARG A 38 6.07 5.81 8.38
N ALA A 39 6.74 6.05 9.51
CA ALA A 39 7.74 7.11 9.67
C ALA A 39 7.27 8.49 9.17
N VAL A 40 6.01 8.84 9.43
CA VAL A 40 5.41 10.11 9.02
C VAL A 40 6.17 11.29 9.62
N LYS A 41 6.54 12.27 8.79
CA LYS A 41 7.21 13.50 9.18
C LYS A 41 6.66 14.69 8.41
N VAL A 42 6.65 15.86 9.06
CA VAL A 42 6.31 17.14 8.42
C VAL A 42 7.61 17.86 8.06
N SER A 43 7.68 18.47 6.87
CA SER A 43 8.84 19.26 6.46
C SER A 43 8.97 20.54 7.31
N PRO A 44 10.19 21.06 7.53
CA PRO A 44 10.39 22.25 8.39
C PRO A 44 9.63 23.50 7.91
N ASP A 45 9.44 23.64 6.60
CA ASP A 45 8.67 24.72 5.98
C ASP A 45 7.15 24.50 6.02
N GLY A 46 6.68 23.38 6.58
CA GLY A 46 5.27 23.03 6.70
C GLY A 46 4.58 22.71 5.38
N ARG A 47 5.31 22.54 4.27
CA ARG A 47 4.72 22.28 2.96
C ARG A 47 4.36 20.82 2.72
N TYR A 48 5.17 19.90 3.23
CA TYR A 48 5.05 18.47 2.91
C TYR A 48 4.84 17.62 4.15
N VAL A 49 4.03 16.57 3.98
CA VAL A 49 4.03 15.40 4.88
C VAL A 49 4.70 14.25 4.13
N THR A 50 5.87 13.82 4.60
CA THR A 50 6.61 12.69 4.03
C THR A 50 6.38 11.42 4.84
N TYR A 51 6.35 10.27 4.18
CA TYR A 51 6.13 8.99 4.83
C TYR A 51 6.64 7.84 3.97
N LEU A 52 6.81 6.68 4.60
CA LEU A 52 7.10 5.42 3.93
C LEU A 52 5.78 4.68 3.66
N GLN A 53 5.64 4.13 2.46
CA GLN A 53 4.45 3.37 2.05
C GLN A 53 4.85 2.18 1.18
N GLY A 54 4.18 1.04 1.41
CA GLY A 54 4.30 -0.15 0.56
C GLY A 54 3.79 0.07 -0.86
N LYS A 55 4.38 -0.65 -1.83
CA LYS A 55 3.93 -0.67 -3.23
C LYS A 55 2.62 -1.48 -3.38
N PRO A 56 1.78 -1.20 -4.38
CA PRO A 56 0.57 -2.01 -4.65
C PRO A 56 0.86 -3.48 -4.94
N GLU A 57 1.99 -3.78 -5.58
CA GLU A 57 2.43 -5.12 -5.97
C GLU A 57 3.18 -5.84 -4.83
N ASN A 58 3.79 -5.07 -3.93
CA ASN A 58 4.49 -5.57 -2.76
C ASN A 58 4.33 -4.60 -1.58
N LYS A 59 3.36 -4.91 -0.70
CA LYS A 59 3.03 -4.08 0.46
C LYS A 59 4.16 -3.93 1.48
N ASP A 60 5.16 -4.81 1.43
CA ASP A 60 6.26 -4.86 2.37
C ASP A 60 7.51 -4.13 1.84
N GLN A 61 7.58 -3.81 0.53
CA GLN A 61 8.63 -2.97 -0.08
C GLN A 61 8.25 -1.49 0.05
N LEU A 62 9.02 -0.72 0.82
CA LEU A 62 8.69 0.67 1.15
C LEU A 62 9.36 1.69 0.23
N ASP A 63 8.57 2.61 -0.32
CA ASP A 63 9.05 3.80 -1.01
C ASP A 63 8.90 5.05 -0.14
N LEU A 64 9.65 6.10 -0.46
CA LEU A 64 9.45 7.42 0.15
C LEU A 64 8.44 8.23 -0.66
N TRP A 65 7.42 8.75 0.00
CA TRP A 65 6.37 9.57 -0.58
C TRP A 65 6.29 10.93 0.08
N ALA A 66 5.67 11.89 -0.62
CA ALA A 66 5.29 13.18 -0.09
C ALA A 66 3.86 13.55 -0.48
N PHE A 67 3.11 14.01 0.53
CA PHE A 67 1.86 14.73 0.34
C PHE A 67 2.13 16.24 0.40
N ASP A 68 1.81 16.97 -0.67
CA ASP A 68 1.90 18.43 -0.70
C ASP A 68 0.63 19.03 -0.09
N LEU A 69 0.77 19.71 1.05
CA LEU A 69 -0.34 20.32 1.78
C LEU A 69 -0.98 21.50 1.03
N ARG A 70 -0.29 22.09 0.04
CA ARG A 70 -0.82 23.21 -0.76
C ARG A 70 -1.71 22.73 -1.89
N SER A 71 -1.30 21.69 -2.61
CA SER A 71 -2.06 21.15 -3.75
C SER A 71 -2.98 20.00 -3.37
N GLY A 72 -2.79 19.37 -2.21
CA GLY A 72 -3.55 18.19 -1.79
C GLY A 72 -3.20 16.93 -2.58
N THR A 73 -1.99 16.87 -3.16
CA THR A 73 -1.57 15.77 -4.04
C THR A 73 -0.41 14.97 -3.44
N THR A 74 -0.43 13.66 -3.69
CA THR A 74 0.63 12.73 -3.29
C THR A 74 1.55 12.41 -4.47
N ARG A 75 2.86 12.33 -4.22
CA ARG A 75 3.85 11.84 -5.21
C ARG A 75 4.94 11.00 -4.56
N ALA A 76 5.48 10.04 -5.32
CA ALA A 76 6.69 9.34 -4.93
C ALA A 76 7.89 10.30 -5.00
N LEU A 77 8.77 10.22 -4.00
CA LEU A 77 10.05 10.94 -3.95
C LEU A 77 11.21 10.03 -4.32
N VAL A 78 11.19 8.80 -3.84
CA VAL A 78 12.27 7.82 -4.00
C VAL A 78 11.65 6.45 -4.23
N ASP A 79 12.00 5.83 -5.36
CA ASP A 79 11.70 4.43 -5.65
C ASP A 79 12.80 3.56 -5.05
N SER A 80 12.45 2.70 -4.09
CA SER A 80 13.39 1.79 -3.42
C SER A 80 14.07 0.80 -4.39
N ASN A 81 13.37 0.36 -5.44
CA ASN A 81 13.92 -0.57 -6.43
C ASN A 81 15.02 0.06 -7.29
N ALA A 82 15.12 1.39 -7.32
CA ALA A 82 16.18 2.07 -8.07
C ALA A 82 17.57 1.94 -7.40
N PHE A 83 17.65 1.44 -6.17
CA PHE A 83 18.89 1.39 -5.38
C PHE A 83 19.34 -0.03 -5.03
N ILE A 84 18.48 -1.03 -5.19
CA ILE A 84 18.77 -2.42 -4.81
C ILE A 84 18.55 -3.31 -6.02
N GLU A 85 19.64 -3.84 -6.57
CA GLU A 85 19.59 -4.89 -7.58
C GLU A 85 19.58 -6.27 -6.91
N GLY A 86 18.60 -7.11 -7.26
CA GLY A 86 18.52 -8.49 -6.78
C GLY A 86 17.98 -8.65 -5.35
N ALA A 87 18.41 -9.72 -4.67
CA ALA A 87 17.96 -10.02 -3.30
C ALA A 87 18.72 -9.16 -2.28
N GLU A 88 17.98 -8.48 -1.39
CA GLU A 88 18.58 -7.77 -0.26
C GLU A 88 19.30 -8.79 0.64
N THR A 89 20.58 -8.55 0.95
CA THR A 89 21.35 -9.36 1.89
C THR A 89 21.60 -8.54 3.14
N LEU A 90 20.96 -8.90 4.24
CA LEU A 90 21.12 -8.21 5.52
C LEU A 90 22.30 -8.78 6.31
N SER A 91 23.02 -7.90 7.00
CA SER A 91 23.98 -8.35 8.00
C SER A 91 23.23 -8.92 9.22
N ALA A 92 23.83 -9.86 9.95
CA ALA A 92 23.24 -10.42 11.17
C ALA A 92 22.88 -9.33 12.22
N ALA A 93 23.66 -8.24 12.26
CA ALA A 93 23.36 -7.09 13.12
C ALA A 93 22.09 -6.35 12.69
N GLU A 94 21.87 -6.19 11.38
CA GLU A 94 20.67 -5.56 10.83
C GLU A 94 19.44 -6.45 10.96
N GLU A 95 19.55 -7.76 10.72
CA GLU A 95 18.46 -8.73 10.98
C GLU A 95 18.01 -8.68 12.44
N ALA A 96 18.95 -8.76 13.39
CA ALA A 96 18.65 -8.68 14.81
C ALA A 96 18.02 -7.34 15.20
N ARG A 97 18.45 -6.24 14.57
CA ARG A 97 17.85 -4.91 14.78
C ARG A 97 16.41 -4.87 14.28
N ARG A 98 16.15 -5.35 13.06
CA ARG A 98 14.79 -5.38 12.48
C ARG A 98 13.86 -6.24 13.31
N GLU A 99 14.33 -7.36 13.84
CA GLU A 99 13.54 -8.22 14.72
C GLU A 99 13.16 -7.51 16.03
N ARG A 100 14.12 -6.87 16.71
CA ARG A 100 13.86 -6.07 17.92
C ARG A 100 12.88 -4.93 17.69
N LEU A 101 12.92 -4.34 16.50
CA LEU A 101 12.02 -3.27 16.06
C LEU A 101 10.70 -3.78 15.48
N ARG A 102 10.52 -5.11 15.32
CA ARG A 102 9.35 -5.75 14.70
C ARG A 102 9.07 -5.26 13.28
N ILE A 103 10.13 -5.10 12.51
CA ILE A 103 10.11 -4.69 11.09
C ILE A 103 10.85 -5.70 10.20
N SER A 104 11.07 -6.92 10.68
CA SER A 104 11.72 -7.99 9.92
C SER A 104 10.96 -8.41 8.66
N GLY A 105 9.64 -8.22 8.65
CA GLY A 105 8.81 -8.44 7.45
C GLY A 105 8.83 -7.32 6.42
N LEU A 106 9.58 -6.24 6.63
CA LEU A 106 9.66 -5.11 5.69
C LEU A 106 10.95 -5.15 4.88
N ARG A 107 10.87 -4.58 3.68
CA ARG A 107 11.94 -4.42 2.71
C ARG A 107 12.04 -2.98 2.21
#